data_AF-M2QV46-F1
#
_entry.id   AF-M2QV46-F1
#
_cell.length_a   1.000
_cell.length_b   1.000
_cell.length_c   1.000
_cell.angle_alpha   90.00
_cell.angle_beta   90.00
_cell.angle_gamma   90.00
#
_symmetry.space_group_name_H-M   'P 1'
#
loop_
_entity.id
_entity.type
_entity.pdbx_description
1 polymer ?
#
loop_
_entity_poly.entity_id
_entity_poly.type
_entity_poly.pdbx_seq_one_letter_code
_entity_poly.pdbx_strand_id
1 'polypeptide(L)'
;MSAPHFTITPGPELTAADLATCASFFSEHYGRWSPSPDVDERLRTYPLRWGRPIRMTANKLQAACLGEIARARTVLVKFVQDDEPRGHVFATAWDCDDETVGWITQLVVHRDHRRQYIATGLLAQLKMHPLIAPARFVGVLSSHPVTCHTVAKVFGPPLAGIARLPLAPLAAHARTILAASPVPYIAVSAPHGSLFDPACADGSVSSANTTFLIDHAGFRDALELFEARNAWPLGALPQGHEFLVIVDRQKGDQK
;
A
#
# COMPACT_ATOMS: atom_id res chain seq x y z
N MET A 1 13.36 -19.84 22.28
CA MET A 1 12.39 -19.28 21.33
C MET A 1 11.89 -17.97 21.92
N SER A 2 12.08 -16.87 21.19
CA SER A 2 11.65 -15.55 21.64
C SER A 2 10.17 -15.36 21.34
N ALA A 3 9.40 -14.76 22.25
CA ALA A 3 7.99 -14.55 22.04
C ALA A 3 7.76 -13.59 20.84
N PRO A 4 6.73 -13.84 20.00
CA PRO A 4 6.41 -12.96 18.89
C PRO A 4 6.04 -11.57 19.39
N HIS A 5 6.61 -10.53 18.80
CA HIS A 5 6.39 -9.15 19.22
C HIS A 5 6.48 -8.17 18.04
N PHE A 6 6.00 -6.95 18.27
CA PHE A 6 6.11 -5.84 17.33
C PHE A 6 7.22 -4.89 17.77
N THR A 7 7.97 -4.37 16.81
CA THR A 7 8.93 -3.27 17.03
C THR A 7 8.51 -2.07 16.20
N ILE A 8 8.61 -0.87 16.78
CA ILE A 8 8.26 0.39 16.11
C ILE A 8 9.51 1.27 16.07
N THR A 9 9.83 1.79 14.89
CA THR A 9 11.02 2.64 14.68
C THR A 9 10.62 3.90 13.89
N PRO A 10 10.74 5.09 14.49
CA PRO A 10 10.57 6.36 13.78
C PRO A 10 11.58 6.50 12.64
N GLY A 11 11.18 7.17 11.57
CA GLY A 11 12.00 7.34 10.37
C GLY A 11 13.38 7.95 10.61
N PRO A 12 13.54 8.97 11.47
CA PRO A 12 14.87 9.49 11.84
C PRO A 12 15.80 8.45 12.46
N GLU A 13 15.25 7.46 13.18
CA GLU A 13 15.99 6.43 13.91
C GLU A 13 16.30 5.19 13.04
N LEU A 14 15.77 5.12 11.81
CA LEU A 14 16.01 3.98 10.92
C LEU A 14 17.49 3.82 10.60
N THR A 15 18.06 2.66 10.91
CA THR A 15 19.46 2.39 10.58
C THR A 15 19.61 1.90 9.14
N ALA A 16 20.84 1.92 8.62
CA ALA A 16 21.15 1.27 7.35
C ALA A 16 20.83 -0.24 7.38
N ALA A 17 20.98 -0.89 8.54
CA ALA A 17 20.65 -2.29 8.75
C ALA A 17 19.14 -2.56 8.66
N ASP A 18 18.30 -1.67 9.19
CA ASP A 18 16.84 -1.77 9.06
C ASP A 18 16.42 -1.71 7.59
N LEU A 19 16.98 -0.75 6.83
CA LEU A 19 16.68 -0.58 5.41
C LEU A 19 17.14 -1.78 4.58
N ALA A 20 18.34 -2.31 4.86
CA ALA A 20 18.85 -3.51 4.21
C ALA A 20 17.97 -4.73 4.49
N THR A 21 17.57 -4.91 5.75
CA THR A 21 16.67 -6.00 6.17
C THR A 21 15.33 -5.92 5.44
N CYS A 22 14.68 -4.76 5.46
CA CYS A 22 13.38 -4.57 4.81
C CYS A 22 13.47 -4.72 3.28
N ALA A 23 14.56 -4.24 2.67
CA ALA A 23 14.78 -4.36 1.22
C ALA A 23 15.02 -5.82 0.78
N SER A 24 15.77 -6.61 1.56
CA SER A 24 15.93 -8.05 1.30
C SER A 24 14.58 -8.76 1.43
N PHE A 25 13.89 -8.50 2.54
CA PHE A 25 12.59 -9.10 2.83
C PHE A 25 11.55 -8.80 1.75
N PHE A 26 11.51 -7.55 1.25
CA PHE A 26 10.68 -7.17 0.10
C PHE A 26 11.05 -7.98 -1.15
N SER A 27 12.35 -8.07 -1.45
CA SER A 27 12.84 -8.77 -2.65
C SER A 27 12.49 -10.25 -2.66
N GLU A 28 12.40 -10.86 -1.48
CA GLU A 28 12.11 -12.28 -1.29
C GLU A 28 10.60 -12.58 -1.26
N HIS A 29 9.79 -11.67 -0.71
CA HIS A 29 8.40 -11.97 -0.37
C HIS A 29 7.34 -11.10 -1.05
N TYR A 30 7.69 -10.01 -1.74
CA TYR A 30 6.69 -9.11 -2.31
C TYR A 30 6.06 -9.68 -3.58
N GLY A 31 6.83 -9.82 -4.66
CA GLY A 31 6.30 -10.26 -5.95
C GLY A 31 7.35 -10.36 -7.05
N ARG A 32 6.89 -10.63 -8.27
CA ARG A 32 7.70 -10.80 -9.48
C ARG A 32 7.27 -9.82 -10.57
N TRP A 33 8.18 -9.44 -11.45
CA TRP A 33 7.82 -8.70 -12.67
C TRP A 33 6.93 -9.56 -13.56
N SER A 34 5.93 -8.96 -14.24
CA SER A 34 5.08 -9.68 -15.20
C SER A 34 5.95 -10.44 -16.22
N PRO A 35 5.58 -11.64 -16.68
CA PRO A 35 6.17 -12.20 -17.90
C PRO A 35 5.74 -11.35 -19.11
N SER A 36 6.64 -11.00 -20.05
CA SER A 36 6.32 -10.17 -21.24
C SER A 36 6.22 -11.02 -22.50
N PRO A 37 5.20 -10.75 -23.36
CA PRO A 37 5.46 -9.96 -24.57
C PRO A 37 4.63 -8.68 -24.77
N ASP A 38 3.44 -8.53 -24.18
CA ASP A 38 2.45 -7.50 -24.60
C ASP A 38 2.45 -6.19 -23.78
N VAL A 39 3.56 -5.87 -23.11
CA VAL A 39 3.65 -4.64 -22.30
C VAL A 39 4.00 -3.47 -23.20
N ASP A 40 3.16 -2.42 -23.22
CA ASP A 40 3.42 -1.19 -23.98
C ASP A 40 4.86 -0.71 -23.73
N GLU A 41 5.66 -0.62 -24.79
CA GLU A 41 7.06 -0.21 -24.69
C GLU A 41 7.22 1.19 -24.06
N ARG A 42 6.17 2.02 -24.08
CA ARG A 42 6.13 3.34 -23.45
C ARG A 42 6.09 3.30 -21.92
N LEU A 43 5.69 2.17 -21.32
CA LEU A 43 5.71 1.95 -19.87
C LEU A 43 7.09 1.47 -19.36
N ARG A 44 8.09 1.36 -20.24
CA ARG A 44 9.46 0.94 -19.88
C ARG A 44 10.19 2.02 -19.09
N THR A 45 10.13 1.96 -17.77
CA THR A 45 10.93 2.85 -16.91
C THR A 45 12.26 2.23 -16.47
N TYR A 46 12.44 0.90 -16.58
CA TYR A 46 13.62 0.17 -16.10
C TYR A 46 13.95 -1.05 -16.97
N PRO A 47 15.19 -1.59 -16.94
CA PRO A 47 15.50 -2.89 -17.53
C PRO A 47 14.81 -4.00 -16.71
N LEU A 48 13.58 -4.32 -17.12
CA LEU A 48 12.73 -5.31 -16.47
C LEU A 48 13.29 -6.71 -16.71
N ARG A 49 13.52 -7.45 -15.62
CA ARG A 49 13.88 -8.86 -15.69
C ARG A 49 12.61 -9.68 -15.55
N TRP A 50 11.90 -9.88 -16.65
CA TRP A 50 10.61 -10.55 -16.71
C TRP A 50 10.58 -11.88 -15.94
N GLY A 51 9.51 -12.11 -15.19
CA GLY A 51 9.31 -13.31 -14.35
C GLY A 51 10.28 -13.44 -13.15
N ARG A 52 11.28 -12.55 -13.01
CA ARG A 52 12.19 -12.55 -11.86
C ARG A 52 11.58 -11.79 -10.68
N PRO A 53 12.00 -12.11 -9.44
CA PRO A 53 11.63 -11.34 -8.26
C PRO A 53 11.96 -9.86 -8.44
N ILE A 54 11.08 -8.99 -7.96
CA ILE A 54 11.30 -7.56 -7.92
C ILE A 54 12.40 -7.28 -6.90
N ARG A 55 13.55 -6.75 -7.35
CA ARG A 55 14.67 -6.43 -6.46
C ARG A 55 14.54 -5.03 -5.89
N MET A 56 14.58 -4.94 -4.57
CA MET A 56 14.68 -3.72 -3.80
C MET A 56 16.07 -3.64 -3.15
N THR A 57 16.72 -2.48 -3.23
CA THR A 57 17.94 -2.19 -2.47
C THR A 57 17.61 -1.20 -1.36
N ALA A 58 18.45 -1.09 -0.34
CA ALA A 58 18.27 -0.09 0.73
C ALA A 58 18.13 1.33 0.16
N ASN A 59 18.96 1.72 -0.80
CA ASN A 59 18.89 3.03 -1.45
C ASN A 59 17.58 3.24 -2.21
N LYS A 60 17.09 2.21 -2.93
CA LYS A 60 15.80 2.29 -3.62
C LYS A 60 14.64 2.38 -2.65
N LEU A 61 14.67 1.61 -1.56
CA LEU A 61 13.67 1.67 -0.50
C LEU A 61 13.64 3.06 0.13
N GLN A 62 14.80 3.63 0.43
CA GLN A 62 14.92 4.97 0.97
C GLN A 62 14.35 6.01 0.00
N ALA A 63 14.73 5.97 -1.28
CA ALA A 63 14.23 6.91 -2.27
C ALA A 63 12.71 6.77 -2.52
N ALA A 64 12.20 5.54 -2.58
CA ALA A 64 10.81 5.26 -2.95
C ALA A 64 9.83 5.37 -1.79
N CYS A 65 10.22 5.03 -0.56
CA CYS A 65 9.32 4.98 0.59
C CYS A 65 9.60 6.08 1.62
N LEU A 66 10.82 6.61 1.69
CA LEU A 66 11.23 7.52 2.76
C LEU A 66 11.54 8.93 2.28
N GLY A 67 12.01 9.14 1.04
CA GLY A 67 12.51 10.44 0.58
C GLY A 67 13.50 11.09 1.57
N GLU A 68 13.90 12.34 1.36
CA GLU A 68 14.56 13.12 2.42
C GLU A 68 13.52 13.77 3.34
N ILE A 69 12.50 14.41 2.75
CA ILE A 69 11.44 15.12 3.48
C ILE A 69 10.49 14.15 4.20
N ALA A 70 10.11 13.07 3.52
CA ALA A 70 9.17 12.08 4.07
C ALA A 70 9.75 11.29 5.25
N ARG A 71 11.08 11.24 5.42
CA ARG A 71 11.74 10.41 6.43
C ARG A 71 11.40 10.86 7.83
N ALA A 72 11.36 12.16 8.07
CA ALA A 72 10.97 12.71 9.38
C ALA A 72 9.51 12.39 9.75
N ARG A 73 8.65 12.17 8.74
CA ARG A 73 7.24 11.82 8.90
C ARG A 73 6.96 10.39 8.46
N THR A 74 7.90 9.48 8.69
CA THR A 74 7.71 8.04 8.42
C THR A 74 7.90 7.22 9.69
N VAL A 75 7.20 6.09 9.78
CA VAL A 75 7.39 5.08 10.81
C VAL A 75 7.48 3.69 10.16
N LEU A 76 8.36 2.86 10.71
CA LEU A 76 8.45 1.43 10.43
C LEU A 76 7.85 0.65 11.59
N VAL A 77 7.00 -0.33 11.29
CA VAL A 77 6.62 -1.38 12.23
C VAL A 77 7.07 -2.72 11.67
N LYS A 78 7.75 -3.52 12.48
CA LYS A 78 8.11 -4.92 12.16
C LYS A 78 7.39 -5.86 13.11
N PHE A 79 7.04 -7.04 12.61
CA PHE A 79 6.63 -8.18 13.42
C PHE A 79 7.77 -9.19 13.41
N VAL A 80 8.27 -9.52 14.61
CA VAL A 80 9.46 -10.36 14.81
C VAL A 80 9.06 -11.61 15.59
N GLN A 81 9.53 -12.76 15.13
CA GLN A 81 9.34 -14.05 15.79
C GLN A 81 10.61 -14.87 15.63
N ASP A 82 11.12 -15.45 16.73
CA ASP A 82 12.39 -16.18 16.76
C ASP A 82 13.56 -15.35 16.19
N ASP A 83 13.59 -14.06 16.54
CA ASP A 83 14.58 -13.06 16.10
C ASP A 83 14.62 -12.81 14.58
N GLU A 84 13.64 -13.32 13.84
CA GLU A 84 13.47 -13.11 12.40
C GLU A 84 12.25 -12.22 12.09
N PRO A 85 12.35 -11.28 11.13
CA PRO A 85 11.19 -10.54 10.67
C PRO A 85 10.23 -11.48 9.92
N ARG A 86 8.95 -11.44 10.28
CA ARG A 86 7.87 -12.15 9.57
C ARG A 86 6.94 -11.20 8.80
N GLY A 87 7.11 -9.89 8.99
CA GLY A 87 6.48 -8.87 8.18
C GLY A 87 6.88 -7.46 8.63
N HIS A 88 6.68 -6.49 7.75
CA HIS A 88 6.90 -5.09 8.06
C HIS A 88 5.92 -4.18 7.31
N VAL A 89 5.75 -2.98 7.85
CA VAL A 89 5.02 -1.90 7.20
C VAL A 89 5.76 -0.58 7.37
N PHE A 90 5.88 0.16 6.28
CA PHE A 90 6.23 1.58 6.29
C PHE A 90 4.96 2.41 6.09
N ALA A 91 4.83 3.46 6.89
CA ALA A 91 3.81 4.48 6.68
C ALA A 91 4.38 5.89 6.82
N THR A 92 3.98 6.76 5.90
CA THR A 92 4.38 8.16 5.84
C THR A 92 3.16 9.03 6.07
N ALA A 93 3.31 10.14 6.80
CA ALA A 93 2.25 11.12 6.98
C ALA A 93 2.63 12.47 6.39
N TRP A 94 1.64 13.20 5.87
CA TRP A 94 1.79 14.58 5.42
C TRP A 94 0.48 15.32 5.60
N ASP A 95 0.55 16.64 5.47
CA ASP A 95 -0.62 17.49 5.53
C ASP A 95 -1.10 17.76 4.10
N CYS A 96 -2.41 17.72 3.90
CA CYS A 96 -3.09 17.98 2.65
C CYS A 96 -4.27 18.90 2.97
N ASP A 97 -4.18 20.15 2.52
CA ASP A 97 -5.05 21.24 3.00
C ASP A 97 -4.97 21.33 4.54
N ASP A 98 -6.11 21.34 5.23
CA ASP A 98 -6.21 21.40 6.69
C ASP A 98 -6.22 20.02 7.38
N GLU A 99 -6.00 18.94 6.62
CA GLU A 99 -6.15 17.56 7.09
C GLU A 99 -4.83 16.78 7.02
N THR A 100 -4.64 15.84 7.95
CA THR A 100 -3.49 14.93 7.90
C THR A 100 -3.81 13.67 7.11
N VAL A 101 -2.91 13.28 6.20
CA VAL A 101 -2.94 12.00 5.48
C VAL A 101 -1.92 11.06 6.11
N GLY A 102 -2.33 9.82 6.36
CA GLY A 102 -1.42 8.70 6.62
C GLY A 102 -1.41 7.78 5.41
N TRP A 103 -0.24 7.33 4.98
CA TRP A 103 -0.14 6.51 3.78
C TRP A 103 0.76 5.33 3.98
N ILE A 104 0.29 4.16 3.59
CA ILE A 104 1.05 2.92 3.65
C ILE A 104 1.90 2.85 2.37
N THR A 105 3.19 3.11 2.48
CA THR A 105 4.12 3.12 1.35
C THR A 105 4.65 1.72 1.03
N GLN A 106 4.65 0.82 2.01
CA GLN A 106 5.02 -0.56 1.81
C GLN A 106 4.45 -1.45 2.91
N LEU A 107 3.83 -2.58 2.56
CA LEU A 107 3.39 -3.62 3.48
C LEU A 107 3.81 -4.98 2.92
N VAL A 108 4.67 -5.70 3.64
CA VAL A 108 5.15 -7.02 3.23
C VAL A 108 4.96 -8.01 4.38
N VAL A 109 4.42 -9.18 4.08
CA VAL A 109 4.34 -10.31 5.01
C VAL A 109 5.01 -11.51 4.36
N HIS A 110 5.77 -12.25 5.16
CA HIS A 110 6.45 -13.46 4.73
C HIS A 110 5.43 -14.41 4.10
N ARG A 111 5.70 -14.90 2.89
CA ARG A 111 4.72 -15.64 2.08
C ARG A 111 4.12 -16.85 2.81
N ASP A 112 4.94 -17.60 3.55
CA ASP A 112 4.55 -18.81 4.28
C ASP A 112 3.84 -18.52 5.62
N HIS A 113 3.82 -17.24 6.03
CA HIS A 113 3.15 -16.78 7.25
C HIS A 113 1.96 -15.85 6.95
N ARG A 114 1.54 -15.77 5.67
CA ARG A 114 0.32 -15.04 5.28
C ARG A 114 -0.92 -15.70 5.89
N ARG A 115 -2.01 -14.94 6.03
CA ARG A 115 -3.29 -15.37 6.64
C ARG A 115 -3.22 -15.68 8.15
N GLN A 116 -2.15 -15.29 8.83
CA GLN A 116 -1.99 -15.40 10.28
C GLN A 116 -2.17 -14.06 11.02
N TYR A 117 -2.99 -13.16 10.47
CA TYR A 117 -3.27 -11.81 11.01
C TYR A 117 -2.06 -10.87 11.20
N ILE A 118 -0.87 -11.22 10.71
CA ILE A 118 0.35 -10.37 10.80
C ILE A 118 0.11 -8.98 10.20
N ALA A 119 -0.42 -8.89 8.97
CA ALA A 119 -0.72 -7.61 8.33
C ALA A 119 -1.73 -6.78 9.15
N THR A 120 -2.74 -7.44 9.72
CA THR A 120 -3.73 -6.76 10.60
C THR A 120 -3.05 -6.22 11.86
N GLY A 121 -2.18 -6.99 12.50
CA GLY A 121 -1.41 -6.56 13.66
C GLY A 121 -0.49 -5.39 13.36
N LEU A 122 0.27 -5.45 12.26
CA LEU A 122 1.14 -4.36 11.79
C LEU A 122 0.35 -3.06 11.59
N LEU A 123 -0.78 -3.11 10.88
CA LEU A 123 -1.62 -1.94 10.64
C LEU A 123 -2.32 -1.45 11.93
N ALA A 124 -2.64 -2.33 12.87
CA ALA A 124 -3.20 -1.94 14.16
C ALA A 124 -2.18 -1.16 15.01
N GLN A 125 -0.90 -1.56 14.99
CA GLN A 125 0.17 -0.77 15.61
C GLN A 125 0.29 0.61 14.96
N LEU A 126 0.24 0.68 13.63
CA LEU A 126 0.25 1.96 12.91
C LEU A 126 -0.95 2.84 13.29
N LYS A 127 -2.17 2.28 13.35
CA LYS A 127 -3.39 3.03 13.69
C LYS A 127 -3.28 3.74 15.05
N MET A 128 -2.55 3.15 15.99
CA MET A 128 -2.33 3.71 17.33
C MET A 128 -1.11 4.63 17.41
N HIS A 129 -0.22 4.60 16.42
CA HIS A 129 1.01 5.38 16.44
C HIS A 129 0.71 6.89 16.31
N PRO A 130 1.34 7.79 17.11
CA PRO A 130 1.03 9.22 17.12
C PRO A 130 1.12 9.93 15.75
N LEU A 131 1.94 9.41 14.83
CA LEU A 131 2.07 9.94 13.47
C LEU A 131 0.83 9.69 12.59
N ILE A 132 0.14 8.57 12.79
CA ILE A 132 -0.97 8.11 11.93
C ILE A 132 -2.32 8.19 12.65
N ALA A 133 -2.33 8.09 13.98
CA ALA A 133 -3.52 8.24 14.81
C ALA A 133 -4.37 9.49 14.46
N PRO A 134 -3.80 10.69 14.26
CA PRO A 134 -4.58 11.89 13.91
C PRO A 134 -5.01 11.94 12.44
N ALA A 135 -4.53 11.03 11.58
CA ALA A 135 -4.77 11.10 10.16
C ALA A 135 -6.26 11.06 9.81
N ARG A 136 -6.68 12.16 9.16
CA ARG A 136 -7.81 12.37 8.28
C ARG A 136 -8.20 11.16 7.44
N PHE A 137 -7.24 10.89 6.57
CA PHE A 137 -7.33 9.92 5.50
C PHE A 137 -6.21 8.92 5.66
N VAL A 138 -6.50 7.63 5.43
CA VAL A 138 -5.47 6.61 5.37
C VAL A 138 -5.49 5.87 4.04
N GLY A 139 -4.41 6.00 3.27
CA GLY A 139 -4.35 5.50 1.90
C GLY A 139 -3.31 4.42 1.65
N VAL A 140 -3.51 3.70 0.54
CA VAL A 140 -2.54 2.77 -0.03
C VAL A 140 -2.74 2.66 -1.54
N LEU A 141 -1.64 2.52 -2.27
CA LEU A 141 -1.62 1.97 -3.63
C LEU A 141 -1.10 0.54 -3.53
N SER A 142 -1.87 -0.44 -4.00
CA SER A 142 -1.42 -1.83 -3.97
C SER A 142 -2.04 -2.65 -5.09
N SER A 143 -1.21 -3.48 -5.73
CA SER A 143 -1.68 -4.53 -6.63
C SER A 143 -2.35 -5.71 -5.90
N HIS A 144 -2.23 -5.81 -4.57
CA HIS A 144 -2.71 -6.98 -3.82
C HIS A 144 -4.09 -6.72 -3.17
N PRO A 145 -5.14 -7.48 -3.53
CA PRO A 145 -6.49 -7.31 -2.97
C PRO A 145 -6.57 -7.44 -1.44
N VAL A 146 -5.76 -8.33 -0.86
CA VAL A 146 -5.71 -8.54 0.59
C VAL A 146 -5.15 -7.31 1.32
N THR A 147 -4.18 -6.62 0.73
CA THR A 147 -3.67 -5.35 1.27
C THR A 147 -4.79 -4.31 1.30
N CYS A 148 -5.44 -4.08 0.16
CA CYS A 148 -6.57 -3.16 0.03
C CYS A 148 -7.67 -3.45 1.08
N HIS A 149 -8.05 -4.72 1.21
CA HIS A 149 -9.02 -5.16 2.20
C HIS A 149 -8.57 -4.93 3.64
N THR A 150 -7.33 -5.25 3.97
CA THR A 150 -6.83 -5.11 5.34
C THR A 150 -6.76 -3.63 5.74
N VAL A 151 -6.37 -2.73 4.82
CA VAL A 151 -6.37 -1.29 5.06
C VAL A 151 -7.79 -0.77 5.30
N ALA A 152 -8.73 -1.09 4.40
CA ALA A 152 -10.14 -0.73 4.56
C ALA A 152 -10.73 -1.24 5.88
N LYS A 153 -10.37 -2.46 6.29
CA LYS A 153 -10.84 -3.08 7.53
C LYS A 153 -10.26 -2.42 8.79
N VAL A 154 -8.96 -2.15 8.80
CA VAL A 154 -8.28 -1.64 10.01
C VAL A 154 -8.59 -0.18 10.24
N PHE A 155 -8.58 0.64 9.18
CA PHE A 155 -8.77 2.08 9.31
C PHE A 155 -10.22 2.52 9.15
N GLY A 156 -11.08 1.70 8.55
CA GLY A 156 -12.49 2.02 8.37
C GLY A 156 -13.32 1.89 9.66
N PRO A 157 -14.63 2.19 9.56
CA PRO A 157 -15.58 1.96 10.64
C PRO A 157 -15.60 0.49 11.13
N PRO A 158 -16.14 0.21 12.33
CA PRO A 158 -16.35 -1.16 12.79
C PRO A 158 -17.13 -1.99 11.77
N LEU A 159 -16.72 -3.25 11.56
CA LEU A 159 -17.23 -4.15 10.51
C LEU A 159 -17.03 -3.65 9.07
N ALA A 160 -16.22 -2.60 8.87
CA ALA A 160 -15.78 -2.21 7.55
C ALA A 160 -14.80 -3.26 6.99
N GLY A 161 -14.82 -3.36 5.67
CA GLY A 161 -13.90 -4.12 4.84
C GLY A 161 -14.04 -3.57 3.43
N ILE A 162 -13.27 -4.10 2.48
CA ILE A 162 -13.25 -3.52 1.14
C ILE A 162 -14.63 -3.39 0.50
N ALA A 163 -15.52 -4.36 0.71
CA ALA A 163 -16.90 -4.35 0.20
C ALA A 163 -17.75 -3.14 0.63
N ARG A 164 -17.37 -2.50 1.74
CA ARG A 164 -18.08 -1.35 2.32
C ARG A 164 -17.25 -0.06 2.23
N LEU A 165 -16.20 -0.04 1.42
CA LEU A 165 -15.38 1.15 1.23
C LEU A 165 -16.23 2.26 0.58
N PRO A 166 -16.44 3.41 1.24
CA PRO A 166 -17.15 4.52 0.62
C PRO A 166 -16.30 5.10 -0.52
N LEU A 167 -16.82 5.08 -1.75
CA LEU A 167 -16.08 5.57 -2.92
C LEU A 167 -16.16 7.09 -3.10
N ALA A 168 -17.18 7.75 -2.53
CA ALA A 168 -17.34 9.21 -2.68
C ALA A 168 -16.16 10.02 -2.12
N PRO A 169 -15.61 9.72 -0.91
CA PRO A 169 -14.40 10.38 -0.44
C PRO A 169 -13.18 10.13 -1.33
N LEU A 170 -13.04 8.93 -1.92
CA LEU A 170 -11.97 8.66 -2.89
C LEU A 170 -12.09 9.59 -4.10
N ALA A 171 -13.29 9.68 -4.69
CA ALA A 171 -13.53 10.54 -5.85
C ALA A 171 -13.19 12.02 -5.56
N ALA A 172 -13.57 12.50 -4.38
CA ALA A 172 -13.40 13.89 -3.98
C ALA A 172 -11.93 14.25 -3.68
N HIS A 173 -11.18 13.38 -3.01
CA HIS A 173 -9.88 13.73 -2.42
C HIS A 173 -8.67 13.08 -3.08
N ALA A 174 -8.84 12.01 -3.88
CA ALA A 174 -7.71 11.24 -4.41
C ALA A 174 -6.68 12.09 -5.16
N ARG A 175 -7.13 12.97 -6.07
CA ARG A 175 -6.21 13.80 -6.87
C ARG A 175 -5.37 14.72 -5.99
N THR A 176 -6.00 15.41 -5.04
CA THR A 176 -5.31 16.35 -4.14
C THR A 176 -4.36 15.60 -3.18
N ILE A 177 -4.81 14.51 -2.58
CA ILE A 177 -4.01 13.70 -1.64
C ILE A 177 -2.75 13.15 -2.33
N LEU A 178 -2.90 12.59 -3.53
CA LEU A 178 -1.76 12.06 -4.27
C LEU A 178 -0.79 13.19 -4.63
N ALA A 179 -1.28 14.30 -5.21
CA ALA A 179 -0.44 15.42 -5.62
C ALA A 179 0.34 16.08 -4.46
N ALA A 180 -0.23 16.10 -3.26
CA ALA A 180 0.42 16.64 -2.06
C ALA A 180 1.45 15.68 -1.43
N SER A 181 1.57 14.46 -1.93
CA SER A 181 2.44 13.44 -1.33
C SER A 181 3.92 13.84 -1.39
N PRO A 182 4.66 13.74 -0.27
CA PRO A 182 6.12 13.91 -0.25
C PRO A 182 6.85 12.68 -0.83
N VAL A 183 6.13 11.62 -1.16
CA VAL A 183 6.66 10.38 -1.71
C VAL A 183 6.55 10.42 -3.24
N PRO A 184 7.68 10.43 -3.99
CA PRO A 184 7.67 10.78 -5.42
C PRO A 184 6.76 9.91 -6.29
N TYR A 185 6.76 8.58 -6.10
CA TYR A 185 5.95 7.71 -6.97
C TYR A 185 4.45 7.94 -6.76
N ILE A 186 4.02 8.28 -5.54
CA ILE A 186 2.64 8.60 -5.20
C ILE A 186 2.26 9.95 -5.80
N ALA A 187 3.14 10.95 -5.70
CA ALA A 187 2.91 12.30 -6.19
C ALA A 187 2.61 12.37 -7.69
N VAL A 188 3.23 11.49 -8.47
CA VAL A 188 3.05 11.42 -9.93
C VAL A 188 2.02 10.38 -10.38
N SER A 189 1.44 9.62 -9.45
CA SER A 189 0.45 8.59 -9.77
C SER A 189 -0.88 9.23 -10.15
N ALA A 190 -1.31 9.05 -11.40
CA ALA A 190 -2.56 9.61 -11.88
C ALA A 190 -3.75 8.68 -11.54
N PRO A 191 -4.79 9.14 -10.83
CA PRO A 191 -6.01 8.37 -10.62
C PRO A 191 -6.66 7.93 -11.93
N HIS A 192 -7.13 6.69 -11.97
CA HIS A 192 -7.69 6.03 -13.15
C HIS A 192 -8.89 5.14 -12.79
N GLY A 193 -9.88 5.11 -13.67
CA GLY A 193 -11.10 4.31 -13.55
C GLY A 193 -12.37 5.15 -13.57
N SER A 194 -13.51 4.46 -13.64
CA SER A 194 -14.84 5.07 -13.76
C SER A 194 -15.21 5.99 -12.60
N LEU A 195 -14.52 5.88 -11.46
CA LEU A 195 -14.69 6.78 -10.32
C LEU A 195 -14.14 8.19 -10.59
N PHE A 196 -13.14 8.31 -11.47
CA PHE A 196 -12.43 9.56 -11.76
C PHE A 196 -12.67 10.10 -13.17
N ASP A 197 -13.11 9.23 -14.08
CA ASP A 197 -13.48 9.56 -15.45
C ASP A 197 -14.66 8.67 -15.90
N PRO A 198 -15.89 9.21 -16.03
CA PRO A 198 -17.06 8.46 -16.48
C PRO A 198 -16.93 7.85 -17.88
N ALA A 199 -15.99 8.33 -18.70
CA ALA A 199 -15.73 7.75 -20.02
C ALA A 199 -14.84 6.50 -19.97
N CYS A 200 -14.27 6.17 -18.81
CA CYS A 200 -13.43 5.00 -18.64
C CYS A 200 -14.26 3.71 -18.75
N ALA A 201 -14.01 2.93 -19.81
CA ALA A 201 -14.78 1.73 -20.16
C ALA A 201 -13.97 0.42 -20.03
N ASP A 202 -12.80 0.44 -19.41
CA ASP A 202 -11.92 -0.74 -19.26
C ASP A 202 -12.27 -1.63 -18.06
N GLY A 203 -13.36 -1.31 -17.35
CA GLY A 203 -13.83 -2.03 -16.17
C GLY A 203 -13.12 -1.67 -14.87
N SER A 204 -12.14 -0.77 -14.88
CA SER A 204 -11.52 -0.25 -13.66
C SER A 204 -12.44 0.77 -12.99
N VAL A 205 -12.52 0.71 -11.65
CA VAL A 205 -13.30 1.69 -10.87
C VAL A 205 -12.36 2.64 -10.13
N SER A 206 -11.42 2.12 -9.34
CA SER A 206 -10.46 2.95 -8.62
C SER A 206 -9.05 2.34 -8.61
N SER A 207 -8.18 2.94 -9.41
CA SER A 207 -6.77 2.62 -9.52
C SER A 207 -5.94 3.89 -9.72
N ALA A 208 -4.62 3.77 -9.74
CA ALA A 208 -3.76 4.81 -10.28
C ALA A 208 -2.66 4.19 -11.13
N ASN A 209 -2.23 4.92 -12.17
CA ASN A 209 -1.09 4.52 -12.99
C ASN A 209 0.21 4.80 -12.22
N THR A 210 0.86 3.73 -11.74
CA THR A 210 2.14 3.81 -11.00
C THR A 210 3.33 3.37 -11.85
N THR A 211 3.07 3.02 -13.13
CA THR A 211 3.99 2.34 -14.05
C THR A 211 4.63 1.06 -13.49
N PHE A 212 4.03 0.48 -12.45
CA PHE A 212 4.57 -0.65 -11.72
C PHE A 212 4.10 -1.97 -12.33
N LEU A 213 4.96 -2.56 -13.18
CA LEU A 213 4.64 -3.72 -14.01
C LEU A 213 4.78 -5.08 -13.29
N ILE A 214 4.05 -5.25 -12.19
CA ILE A 214 4.06 -6.50 -11.39
C ILE A 214 3.21 -7.60 -12.03
N ASP A 215 3.60 -8.85 -11.82
CA ASP A 215 2.81 -10.01 -12.22
C ASP A 215 1.54 -10.12 -11.34
N HIS A 216 0.40 -9.76 -11.92
CA HIS A 216 -0.89 -9.84 -11.23
C HIS A 216 -1.35 -11.30 -11.00
N ALA A 217 -0.78 -12.28 -11.71
CA ALA A 217 -1.16 -13.69 -11.56
C ALA A 217 -0.92 -14.19 -10.13
N GLY A 218 0.12 -13.70 -9.45
CA GLY A 218 0.45 -14.08 -8.08
C GLY A 218 -0.60 -13.69 -7.02
N PHE A 219 -1.59 -12.88 -7.37
CA PHE A 219 -2.63 -12.41 -6.47
C PHE A 219 -4.06 -12.61 -7.00
N ARG A 220 -4.20 -13.28 -8.15
CA ARG A 220 -5.50 -13.49 -8.83
C ARG A 220 -6.48 -14.29 -7.98
N ASP A 221 -6.04 -15.40 -7.39
CA ASP A 221 -6.87 -16.24 -6.52
C ASP A 221 -7.50 -15.44 -5.35
N ALA A 222 -6.76 -14.45 -4.86
CA ALA A 222 -7.26 -13.58 -3.79
C ALA A 222 -8.34 -12.62 -4.31
N LEU A 223 -8.19 -12.09 -5.52
CA LEU A 223 -9.18 -11.22 -6.16
C LEU A 223 -10.47 -12.00 -6.46
N GLU A 224 -10.36 -13.17 -7.06
CA GLU A 224 -11.48 -14.05 -7.42
C GLU A 224 -12.33 -14.40 -6.19
N LEU A 225 -11.71 -14.57 -5.02
CA LEU A 225 -12.43 -14.80 -3.76
C LEU A 225 -13.32 -13.60 -3.35
N PHE A 226 -12.88 -12.36 -3.60
CA PHE A 226 -13.70 -11.18 -3.33
C PHE A 226 -14.78 -11.00 -4.39
N GLU A 227 -14.46 -11.23 -5.66
CA GLU A 227 -15.41 -11.13 -6.78
C GLU A 227 -16.54 -12.16 -6.65
N ALA A 228 -16.23 -13.41 -6.32
CA ALA A 228 -17.21 -14.47 -6.09
C ALA A 228 -18.22 -14.16 -4.96
N ARG A 229 -17.88 -13.19 -4.09
CA ARG A 229 -18.73 -12.72 -2.99
C ARG A 229 -19.39 -11.37 -3.28
N ASN A 230 -19.26 -10.84 -4.49
CA ASN A 230 -19.66 -9.48 -4.87
C ASN A 230 -19.11 -8.42 -3.89
N ALA A 231 -17.89 -8.65 -3.40
CA ALA A 231 -17.27 -7.87 -2.33
C ALA A 231 -16.18 -6.92 -2.84
N TRP A 232 -15.92 -6.88 -4.15
CA TRP A 232 -14.83 -6.11 -4.75
C TRP A 232 -15.34 -4.85 -5.47
N PRO A 233 -15.18 -3.64 -4.89
CA PRO A 233 -15.70 -2.42 -5.49
C PRO A 233 -14.70 -1.67 -6.40
N LEU A 234 -13.44 -2.11 -6.48
CA LEU A 234 -12.39 -1.34 -7.16
C LEU A 234 -12.28 -1.64 -8.67
N GLY A 235 -13.05 -2.60 -9.15
CA GLY A 235 -13.08 -3.01 -10.56
C GLY A 235 -11.84 -3.79 -10.99
N ALA A 236 -11.63 -3.83 -12.30
CA ALA A 236 -10.46 -4.45 -12.92
C ALA A 236 -9.18 -3.64 -12.66
N LEU A 237 -8.02 -4.29 -12.79
CA LEU A 237 -6.71 -3.66 -12.65
C LEU A 237 -5.94 -3.71 -13.97
N PRO A 238 -5.84 -2.58 -14.70
CA PRO A 238 -4.99 -2.47 -15.88
C PRO A 238 -3.52 -2.75 -15.56
N GLN A 239 -2.75 -3.16 -16.56
CA GLN A 239 -1.31 -3.38 -16.37
C GLN A 239 -0.59 -2.07 -16.05
N GLY A 240 0.36 -2.11 -15.11
CA GLY A 240 1.10 -0.92 -14.66
C GLY A 240 0.33 -0.03 -13.69
N HIS A 241 -0.89 -0.42 -13.33
CA HIS A 241 -1.70 0.28 -12.34
C HIS A 241 -1.69 -0.47 -11.01
N GLU A 242 -1.99 0.25 -9.94
CA GLU A 242 -2.29 -0.31 -8.63
C GLU A 242 -3.67 0.13 -8.17
N PHE A 243 -4.37 -0.71 -7.40
CA PHE A 243 -5.63 -0.32 -6.81
C PHE A 243 -5.42 0.84 -5.83
N LEU A 244 -6.29 1.83 -5.89
CA LEU A 244 -6.26 2.99 -5.03
C LEU A 244 -7.30 2.82 -3.92
N VAL A 245 -6.85 2.85 -2.67
CA VAL A 245 -7.73 2.87 -1.50
C VAL A 245 -7.40 4.10 -0.66
N ILE A 246 -8.41 4.88 -0.32
CA ILE A 246 -8.31 5.96 0.67
C ILE A 246 -9.45 5.79 1.67
N VAL A 247 -9.12 5.52 2.91
CA VAL A 247 -10.08 5.40 3.98
C VAL A 247 -10.25 6.74 4.64
N ASP A 248 -11.46 7.26 4.52
CA ASP A 248 -11.96 8.40 5.28
C ASP A 248 -12.25 7.96 6.73
N ARG A 249 -11.52 8.54 7.70
CA ARG A 249 -11.66 8.21 9.13
C ARG A 249 -12.52 9.20 9.92
N GLN A 250 -13.47 9.88 9.26
CA GLN A 250 -14.29 10.92 9.90
C GLN A 250 -14.67 10.47 11.31
N LYS A 251 -14.27 11.26 12.32
CA LYS A 251 -14.81 11.09 13.65
C LYS A 251 -16.29 11.31 13.46
N GLY A 252 -17.10 10.26 13.55
CA GLY A 252 -18.53 10.43 13.57
C GLY A 252 -18.83 11.48 14.64
N ASP A 253 -19.65 12.47 14.29
CA ASP A 253 -20.24 13.35 15.28
C ASP A 253 -20.87 12.45 16.34
N GLN A 254 -20.15 12.28 17.45
CA GLN A 254 -20.74 11.78 18.68
C GLN A 254 -21.61 12.95 19.16
N LYS A 255 -22.83 13.01 18.62
CA LYS A 255 -23.96 13.62 19.30
C LYS A 255 -24.54 12.61 20.29
#